data_AF-A0A1B8BZU1-F1
#
_entry.id   AF-A0A1B8BZU1-F1
#
_cell.length_a   1.000
_cell.length_b   1.000
_cell.length_c   1.000
_cell.angle_alpha   90.00
_cell.angle_beta   90.00
_cell.angle_gamma   90.00
#
_symmetry.space_group_name_H-M   'P 1'
#
loop_
_entity.id
_entity.type
_entity.pdbx_description
1 polymer ?
#
loop_
_entity_poly.entity_id
_entity_poly.type
_entity_poly.pdbx_seq_one_letter_code
_entity_poly.pdbx_strand_id
1 'polypeptide(L)'
;MAVPYRAKGVPSLSSEFGHPDVAILLTYLSYYYTGMTQLQLYRCLDLILKESDPTHEYARWSKTSLDLPDELKDLDGINIEDENLCVRLFSHLKYNKAVADFFLSRVVFPQEGNEFRTKISSSGWDIPAPEDGYPTTGFSGTNDNRFLLPLSIQQQNLPDLHKTNAEVLNLLLRTENRQYISTKDDNGKRLSVPSLIKFIASQSPAIHVLIDVGAQVLEMRNREVVEEWLKCDLDAKAAVFFDEDDEALVLDRDGHVERLLSSSFHHHLDGCLVYLDEVHTRGVDLKIPRKAHAAVTLGRRLAKDRLVQACMRLRKLGCGQSLVFLGSPDLERSVRICLPIQDKDHLDSENVVRWCLQQTCRITETVRPLWVMQGVAYYKRSMACQALVKGEISIAEAVSEEARVTRFWENIQEPEALTLQMMYGLHNDAVDPLLGCDGDDPVLQSLM
;
A
#
# COMPACT_ATOMS: atom_id res chain seq x y z
N MET A 1 16.78 8.59 14.07
CA MET A 1 16.49 7.66 12.94
C MET A 1 15.18 8.09 12.33
N ALA A 2 15.24 8.61 11.10
CA ALA A 2 14.10 9.21 10.41
C ALA A 2 13.11 8.11 9.98
N VAL A 3 11.87 8.26 10.40
CA VAL A 3 10.78 7.30 10.20
C VAL A 3 10.34 7.42 8.73
N PRO A 4 10.38 6.33 7.93
CA PRO A 4 10.28 6.36 6.47
C PRO A 4 8.83 6.49 6.02
N TYR A 5 8.22 7.66 6.21
CA TYR A 5 6.81 7.90 5.90
C TYR A 5 6.67 9.22 5.13
N ARG A 6 5.92 9.19 4.02
CA ARG A 6 5.54 10.39 3.26
C ARG A 6 4.50 11.18 4.05
N ALA A 7 3.35 10.57 4.28
CA ALA A 7 2.31 11.11 5.15
C ALA A 7 2.06 10.20 6.38
N LYS A 8 1.18 10.65 7.28
CA LYS A 8 0.82 9.89 8.50
C LYS A 8 0.29 8.49 8.16
N GLY A 9 1.13 7.48 8.37
CA GLY A 9 0.80 6.07 8.13
C GLY A 9 0.96 5.62 6.66
N VAL A 10 1.58 6.44 5.81
CA VAL A 10 1.98 6.08 4.44
C VAL A 10 3.50 5.98 4.38
N PRO A 11 4.08 4.78 4.23
CA PRO A 11 5.52 4.62 4.12
C PRO A 11 6.09 5.38 2.91
N SER A 12 7.35 5.83 2.99
CA SER A 12 8.06 6.40 1.84
C SER A 12 8.33 5.32 0.79
N LEU A 13 8.54 5.71 -0.48
CA LEU A 13 8.89 4.74 -1.54
C LEU A 13 10.16 3.95 -1.21
N SER A 14 11.08 4.55 -0.45
CA SER A 14 12.30 3.93 0.07
C SER A 14 12.09 3.06 1.30
N SER A 15 10.87 3.01 1.84
CA SER A 15 10.52 2.13 2.93
C SER A 15 10.29 0.74 2.34
N GLU A 16 11.25 -0.17 2.52
CA GLU A 16 11.26 -1.54 1.99
C GLU A 16 10.18 -2.44 2.60
N PHE A 17 8.90 -2.06 2.47
CA PHE A 17 7.74 -2.87 2.87
C PHE A 17 6.97 -3.40 1.66
N GLY A 18 7.67 -3.61 0.54
CA GLY A 18 7.20 -4.46 -0.54
C GLY A 18 7.69 -5.89 -0.28
N HIS A 19 6.80 -6.88 -0.35
CA HIS A 19 7.24 -8.28 -0.41
C HIS A 19 8.19 -8.41 -1.61
N PRO A 20 9.46 -8.84 -1.45
CA PRO A 20 10.45 -8.83 -2.54
C PRO A 20 9.96 -9.59 -3.77
N ASP A 21 9.27 -10.72 -3.56
CA ASP A 21 8.61 -11.47 -4.65
C ASP A 21 7.60 -10.65 -5.45
N VAL A 22 6.82 -9.79 -4.79
CA VAL A 22 5.85 -8.91 -5.46
C VAL A 22 6.60 -7.85 -6.26
N ALA A 23 7.67 -7.27 -5.72
CA ALA A 23 8.51 -6.32 -6.44
C ALA A 23 9.15 -6.97 -7.68
N ILE A 24 9.74 -8.16 -7.54
CA ILE A 24 10.30 -8.96 -8.63
C ILE A 24 9.24 -9.23 -9.70
N LEU A 25 8.05 -9.70 -9.31
CA LEU A 25 6.95 -9.99 -10.23
C LEU A 25 6.48 -8.73 -10.96
N LEU A 26 6.28 -7.62 -10.24
CA LEU A 26 5.85 -6.36 -10.84
C LEU A 26 6.92 -5.79 -11.79
N THR A 27 8.21 -5.97 -11.48
CA THR A 27 9.30 -5.61 -12.39
C THR A 27 9.23 -6.43 -13.67
N TYR A 28 9.06 -7.76 -13.58
CA TYR A 28 8.85 -8.60 -14.77
C TYR A 28 7.65 -8.12 -15.60
N LEU A 29 6.49 -7.92 -14.95
CA LEU A 29 5.28 -7.47 -15.63
C LEU A 29 5.47 -6.11 -16.30
N SER A 30 6.14 -5.16 -15.63
CA SER A 30 6.43 -3.85 -16.22
C SER A 30 7.18 -4.01 -17.54
N TYR A 31 8.24 -4.80 -17.58
CA TYR A 31 8.99 -5.05 -18.82
C TYR A 31 8.17 -5.76 -19.90
N TYR A 32 7.28 -6.68 -19.53
CA TYR A 32 6.42 -7.35 -20.50
C TYR A 32 5.39 -6.41 -21.13
N TYR A 33 4.87 -5.45 -20.37
CA TYR A 33 3.84 -4.51 -20.86
C TYR A 33 4.45 -3.27 -21.54
N THR A 34 5.52 -2.70 -21.01
CA THR A 34 6.13 -1.48 -21.57
C THR A 34 7.19 -1.76 -22.63
N GLY A 35 7.73 -2.99 -22.62
CA GLY A 35 8.88 -3.38 -23.42
C GLY A 35 10.18 -2.77 -22.90
N MET A 36 11.29 -3.20 -23.50
CA MET A 36 12.63 -2.71 -23.21
C MET A 36 12.92 -1.40 -23.95
N THR A 37 13.90 -0.65 -23.47
CA THR A 37 14.52 0.44 -24.24
C THR A 37 15.57 -0.11 -25.20
N GLN A 38 15.88 0.65 -26.25
CA GLN A 38 16.90 0.27 -27.23
C GLN A 38 18.27 0.05 -26.56
N LEU A 39 18.64 0.94 -25.62
CA LEU A 39 19.88 0.81 -24.85
C LEU A 39 19.93 -0.50 -24.03
N GLN A 40 18.80 -0.90 -23.43
CA GLN A 40 18.73 -2.15 -22.67
C GLN A 40 18.88 -3.37 -23.56
N LEU A 41 18.28 -3.36 -24.76
CA LEU A 41 18.47 -4.45 -25.73
C LEU A 41 19.92 -4.54 -26.21
N TYR A 42 20.57 -3.41 -26.47
CA TYR A 42 21.96 -3.40 -26.93
C TYR A 42 22.87 -3.96 -25.85
N ARG A 43 22.62 -3.61 -24.59
CA ARG A 43 23.30 -4.22 -23.44
C ARG A 43 23.07 -5.72 -23.37
N CYS A 44 21.89 -6.24 -23.71
CA CYS A 44 21.65 -7.69 -23.79
C CYS A 44 22.48 -8.35 -24.90
N LEU A 45 22.54 -7.73 -26.08
CA LEU A 45 23.35 -8.22 -27.20
C LEU A 45 24.85 -8.25 -26.83
N ASP A 46 25.36 -7.23 -26.13
CA ASP A 46 26.74 -7.25 -25.64
C ASP A 46 27.01 -8.33 -24.59
N LEU A 47 25.99 -8.67 -23.78
CA LEU A 47 26.09 -9.65 -22.71
C LEU A 47 25.95 -11.09 -23.21
N ILE A 48 25.10 -11.34 -24.21
CA ILE A 48 24.89 -12.70 -24.72
C ILE A 48 26.16 -13.28 -25.31
N LEU A 49 27.00 -12.46 -25.95
CA LEU A 49 28.30 -12.89 -26.48
C LEU A 49 29.29 -13.35 -25.39
N LYS A 50 29.02 -13.01 -24.12
CA LYS A 50 29.83 -13.39 -22.97
C LYS A 50 29.25 -14.59 -22.21
N GLU A 51 28.10 -15.11 -22.64
CA GLU A 51 27.51 -16.31 -22.06
C GLU A 51 28.29 -17.57 -22.47
N SER A 52 28.11 -18.64 -21.71
CA SER A 52 28.74 -19.94 -22.02
C SER A 52 28.19 -20.59 -23.29
N ASP A 53 26.94 -20.29 -23.64
CA ASP A 53 26.28 -20.77 -24.87
C ASP A 53 25.42 -19.65 -25.50
N PRO A 54 26.04 -18.71 -26.22
CA PRO A 54 25.37 -17.56 -26.81
C PRO A 54 24.30 -17.96 -27.83
N THR A 55 24.59 -18.96 -28.67
CA THR A 55 23.70 -19.41 -29.76
C THR A 55 22.43 -20.03 -29.19
N HIS A 56 22.52 -20.86 -28.15
CA HIS A 56 21.35 -21.44 -27.50
C HIS A 56 20.46 -20.36 -26.85
N GLU A 57 21.06 -19.39 -26.15
CA GLU A 57 20.29 -18.32 -25.54
C GLU A 57 19.60 -17.44 -26.59
N TYR A 58 20.29 -17.12 -27.70
CA TYR A 58 19.72 -16.33 -28.78
C TYR A 58 18.56 -17.08 -29.48
N ALA A 59 18.69 -18.40 -29.64
CA ALA A 59 17.63 -19.24 -30.17
C ALA A 59 16.34 -19.18 -29.33
N ARG A 60 16.44 -18.94 -28.00
CA ARG A 60 15.25 -18.71 -27.15
C ARG A 60 14.58 -17.38 -27.47
N TRP A 61 15.36 -16.35 -27.76
CA TRP A 61 14.85 -15.03 -28.16
C TRP A 61 14.17 -15.12 -29.52
N SER A 62 14.81 -15.76 -30.50
CA SER A 62 14.24 -15.90 -31.85
C SER A 62 12.99 -16.79 -31.88
N LYS A 63 12.95 -17.89 -31.12
CA LYS A 63 11.78 -18.79 -31.04
C LYS A 63 10.54 -18.13 -30.45
N THR A 64 10.73 -17.17 -29.55
CA THR A 64 9.61 -16.44 -28.90
C THR A 64 9.14 -15.23 -29.70
N SER A 65 9.83 -14.90 -30.80
CA SER A 65 9.48 -13.80 -31.70
C SER A 65 8.86 -14.33 -33.01
N LEU A 66 7.54 -14.22 -33.16
CA LEU A 66 6.82 -14.73 -34.34
C LEU A 66 7.17 -13.98 -35.63
N ASP A 67 7.46 -12.68 -35.53
CA ASP A 67 7.66 -11.80 -36.68
C ASP A 67 9.14 -11.51 -36.99
N LEU A 68 10.07 -12.29 -36.42
CA LEU A 68 11.50 -12.09 -36.67
C LEU A 68 11.88 -12.66 -38.05
N PRO A 69 12.50 -11.87 -38.95
CA PRO A 69 12.97 -12.34 -40.26
C PRO A 69 13.98 -13.49 -40.13
N ASP A 70 13.98 -14.44 -41.07
CA ASP A 70 14.84 -15.63 -41.02
C ASP A 70 16.35 -15.30 -40.93
N GLU A 71 16.77 -14.23 -41.60
CA GLU A 71 18.15 -13.69 -41.56
C GLU A 71 18.60 -13.27 -40.16
N LEU A 72 17.65 -12.94 -39.27
CA LEU A 72 17.91 -12.46 -37.91
C LEU A 72 17.66 -13.54 -36.85
N LYS A 73 17.32 -14.77 -37.25
CA LYS A 73 17.03 -15.87 -36.31
C LYS A 73 18.29 -16.56 -35.80
N ASP A 74 19.40 -16.42 -36.52
CA ASP A 74 20.70 -16.98 -36.18
C ASP A 74 21.60 -15.88 -35.59
N LEU A 75 22.30 -16.21 -34.51
CA LEU A 75 23.24 -15.30 -33.86
C LEU A 75 24.45 -15.01 -34.76
N ASP A 76 24.88 -15.98 -35.57
CA ASP A 76 26.03 -15.82 -36.48
C ASP A 76 25.78 -14.74 -37.55
N GLY A 77 24.52 -14.43 -37.84
CA GLY A 77 24.10 -13.37 -38.75
C GLY A 77 24.04 -11.98 -38.12
N ILE A 78 24.34 -11.85 -36.83
CA ILE A 78 24.12 -10.61 -36.07
C ILE A 78 25.44 -9.89 -35.83
N ASN A 79 25.58 -8.74 -36.49
CA ASN A 79 26.64 -7.79 -36.19
C ASN A 79 26.12 -6.68 -35.26
N ILE A 80 26.56 -6.69 -34.00
CA ILE A 80 26.16 -5.71 -32.98
C ILE A 80 26.73 -4.30 -33.29
N GLU A 81 27.81 -4.22 -34.07
CA GLU A 81 28.38 -2.94 -34.51
C GLU A 81 27.55 -2.26 -35.61
N ASP A 82 26.63 -2.97 -36.26
CA ASP A 82 25.71 -2.40 -37.25
C ASP A 82 24.47 -1.82 -36.55
N GLU A 83 24.45 -0.50 -36.42
CA GLU A 83 23.37 0.24 -35.78
C GLU A 83 22.02 0.04 -36.51
N ASN A 84 22.00 -0.07 -37.84
CA ASN A 84 20.76 -0.27 -38.59
C ASN A 84 20.19 -1.68 -38.33
N LEU A 85 21.06 -2.68 -38.28
CA LEU A 85 20.67 -4.04 -37.90
C LEU A 85 20.10 -4.08 -36.48
N CYS A 86 20.76 -3.39 -35.53
CA CYS A 86 20.34 -3.35 -34.14
C CYS A 86 19.00 -2.61 -33.96
N VAL A 87 18.74 -1.54 -34.73
CA VAL A 87 17.42 -0.87 -34.79
C VAL A 87 16.35 -1.82 -35.33
N ARG A 88 16.65 -2.60 -36.38
CA ARG A 88 15.72 -3.62 -36.90
C ARG A 88 15.43 -4.69 -35.85
N LEU A 89 16.46 -5.24 -35.21
CA LEU A 89 16.30 -6.21 -34.11
C LEU A 89 15.45 -5.64 -32.98
N PHE A 90 15.65 -4.38 -32.62
CA PHE A 90 14.85 -3.70 -31.60
C PHE A 90 13.36 -3.68 -31.92
N SER A 91 12.97 -3.39 -33.16
CA SER A 91 11.56 -3.37 -33.56
C SER A 91 10.85 -4.72 -33.38
N HIS A 92 11.58 -5.84 -33.44
CA HIS A 92 11.04 -7.18 -33.24
C HIS A 92 11.18 -7.69 -31.80
N LEU A 93 12.25 -7.30 -31.10
CA LEU A 93 12.60 -7.86 -29.79
C LEU A 93 12.17 -6.99 -28.60
N LYS A 94 11.69 -5.75 -28.83
CA LYS A 94 11.30 -4.80 -27.77
C LYS A 94 10.38 -5.41 -26.69
N TYR A 95 9.39 -6.21 -27.10
CA TYR A 95 8.43 -6.85 -26.20
C TYR A 95 8.68 -8.35 -26.03
N ASN A 96 9.87 -8.82 -26.40
CA ASN A 96 10.20 -10.23 -26.32
C ASN A 96 10.44 -10.64 -24.85
N LYS A 97 9.61 -11.56 -24.35
CA LYS A 97 9.69 -12.05 -22.97
C LYS A 97 11.05 -12.66 -22.64
N ALA A 98 11.63 -13.46 -23.53
CA ALA A 98 12.91 -14.12 -23.27
C ALA A 98 14.05 -13.11 -23.13
N VAL A 99 14.06 -12.06 -23.95
CA VAL A 99 15.05 -10.97 -23.84
C VAL A 99 14.87 -10.17 -22.56
N ALA A 100 13.61 -9.86 -22.18
CA ALA A 100 13.32 -9.21 -20.91
C ALA A 100 13.76 -10.06 -19.72
N ASP A 101 13.50 -11.37 -19.75
CA ASP A 101 13.92 -12.31 -18.70
C ASP A 101 15.45 -12.36 -18.57
N PHE A 102 16.16 -12.37 -19.70
CA PHE A 102 17.61 -12.30 -19.74
C PHE A 102 18.13 -10.99 -19.15
N PHE A 103 17.60 -9.85 -19.58
CA PHE A 103 18.00 -8.54 -19.06
C PHE A 103 17.81 -8.45 -17.54
N LEU A 104 16.64 -8.85 -17.06
CA LEU A 104 16.32 -8.78 -15.65
C LEU A 104 17.22 -9.69 -14.81
N SER A 105 17.46 -10.92 -15.27
CA SER A 105 18.31 -11.89 -14.55
C SER A 105 19.81 -11.60 -14.61
N ARG A 106 20.31 -10.95 -15.67
CA ARG A 106 21.75 -10.67 -15.85
C ARG A 106 22.17 -9.25 -15.48
N VAL A 107 21.24 -8.31 -15.50
CA VAL A 107 21.54 -6.89 -15.26
C VAL A 107 20.84 -6.38 -14.02
N VAL A 108 19.51 -6.46 -13.98
CA VAL A 108 18.75 -5.77 -12.93
C VAL A 108 18.88 -6.48 -11.59
N PHE A 109 18.50 -7.75 -11.49
CA PHE A 109 18.50 -8.44 -10.21
C PHE A 109 19.89 -8.67 -9.61
N PRO A 110 20.96 -8.92 -10.38
CA PRO A 110 22.31 -8.97 -9.80
C PRO A 110 22.78 -7.63 -9.22
N GLN A 111 22.24 -6.50 -9.69
CA GLN A 111 22.60 -5.17 -9.19
C GLN A 111 21.69 -4.70 -8.04
N GLU A 112 20.39 -4.97 -8.17
CA GLU A 112 19.36 -4.42 -7.28
C GLU A 112 18.82 -5.46 -6.28
N GLY A 113 18.85 -6.75 -6.62
CA GLY A 113 18.39 -7.87 -5.80
C GLY A 113 19.46 -8.36 -4.84
N ASN A 114 19.90 -7.48 -3.94
CA ASN A 114 20.85 -7.85 -2.90
C ASN A 114 20.21 -8.85 -1.93
N GLU A 115 20.89 -9.97 -1.70
CA GLU A 115 20.50 -11.00 -0.73
C GLU A 115 21.67 -11.27 0.21
N PHE A 116 21.40 -11.32 1.51
CA PHE A 116 22.33 -11.81 2.51
C PHE A 116 21.94 -13.22 2.92
N ARG A 117 22.91 -14.01 3.38
CA ARG A 117 22.64 -15.38 3.86
C ARG A 117 21.70 -15.37 5.07
N THR A 118 21.80 -14.35 5.89
CA THR A 118 21.07 -14.17 7.14
C THR A 118 20.76 -12.71 7.35
N LYS A 119 19.63 -12.42 7.97
CA LYS A 119 19.24 -11.08 8.40
C LYS A 119 18.99 -11.03 9.90
N ILE A 120 18.98 -9.81 10.42
CA ILE A 120 18.50 -9.49 11.76
C ILE A 120 17.30 -8.58 11.54
N SER A 121 16.13 -9.02 11.98
CA SER A 121 14.90 -8.25 11.83
C SER A 121 14.47 -7.59 13.13
N SER A 122 13.76 -6.48 12.98
CA SER A 122 13.00 -5.83 14.04
C SER A 122 11.60 -5.50 13.51
N SER A 123 10.63 -5.42 14.40
CA SER A 123 9.22 -5.24 14.08
C SER A 123 8.54 -4.30 15.08
N GLY A 124 7.23 -4.12 14.95
CA GLY A 124 6.44 -3.35 15.94
C GLY A 124 6.52 -3.92 17.36
N TRP A 125 6.87 -5.21 17.52
CA TRP A 125 7.09 -5.85 18.81
C TRP A 125 8.30 -5.34 19.58
N ASP A 126 9.28 -4.76 18.87
CA ASP A 126 10.52 -4.26 19.46
C ASP A 126 10.38 -2.80 19.98
N ILE A 127 9.24 -2.14 19.73
CA ILE A 127 9.00 -0.75 20.13
C ILE A 127 8.80 -0.58 21.65
N PRO A 128 7.98 -1.41 22.33
CA PRO A 128 7.80 -1.29 23.78
C PRO A 128 9.11 -1.63 24.51
N ALA A 129 9.45 -0.83 25.52
CA ALA A 129 10.60 -1.09 26.35
C ALA A 129 10.43 -2.41 27.13
N PRO A 130 11.54 -3.12 27.42
CA PRO A 130 11.54 -4.22 28.38
C PRO A 130 11.04 -3.77 29.75
N GLU A 131 10.60 -4.70 30.60
CA GLU A 131 10.01 -4.41 31.92
C GLU A 131 10.90 -3.56 32.85
N ASP A 132 12.23 -3.67 32.71
CA ASP A 132 13.22 -2.91 33.50
C ASP A 132 13.62 -1.55 32.88
N GLY A 133 13.01 -1.20 31.74
CA GLY A 133 13.26 0.05 31.02
C GLY A 133 12.37 1.21 31.47
N TYR A 134 12.55 2.37 30.83
CA TYR A 134 11.60 3.47 30.97
C TYR A 134 10.26 3.09 30.32
N PRO A 135 9.12 3.41 30.94
CA PRO A 135 7.82 3.04 30.40
C PRO A 135 7.61 3.66 29.01
N THR A 136 7.36 2.81 28.01
CA THR A 136 6.94 3.26 26.68
C THR A 136 5.44 3.50 26.67
N THR A 137 5.04 4.77 26.62
CA THR A 137 3.62 5.17 26.49
C THR A 137 3.35 5.72 25.11
N GLY A 138 2.18 5.42 24.56
CA GLY A 138 1.72 5.95 23.28
C GLY A 138 0.23 6.31 23.32
N PHE A 139 -0.19 7.13 22.36
CA PHE A 139 -1.59 7.49 22.18
C PHE A 139 -2.08 6.95 20.85
N SER A 140 -3.23 6.27 20.88
CA SER A 140 -3.95 5.90 19.66
C SER A 140 -5.22 6.73 19.54
N GLY A 141 -5.43 7.31 18.36
CA GLY A 141 -6.70 7.99 18.05
C GLY A 141 -7.83 7.02 17.70
N THR A 142 -7.53 5.72 17.56
CA THR A 142 -8.46 4.71 17.03
C THR A 142 -8.25 3.38 17.76
N ASN A 143 -9.27 2.51 17.76
CA ASN A 143 -9.27 1.29 18.56
C ASN A 143 -9.16 0.00 17.72
N ASP A 144 -9.19 0.12 16.39
CA ASP A 144 -9.34 -1.01 15.48
C ASP A 144 -8.13 -1.96 15.48
N ASN A 145 -6.93 -1.42 15.67
CA ASN A 145 -5.69 -2.21 15.66
C ASN A 145 -5.31 -2.78 17.04
N ARG A 146 -6.17 -2.66 18.06
CA ARG A 146 -5.83 -3.10 19.43
C ARG A 146 -5.41 -4.56 19.51
N PHE A 147 -5.98 -5.40 18.64
CA PHE A 147 -5.71 -6.84 18.59
C PHE A 147 -4.38 -7.19 17.93
N LEU A 148 -3.72 -6.20 17.32
CA LEU A 148 -2.42 -6.33 16.66
C LEU A 148 -1.32 -5.57 17.42
N LEU A 149 -1.60 -5.11 18.64
CA LEU A 149 -0.57 -4.54 19.51
C LEU A 149 0.31 -5.67 20.07
N PRO A 150 1.62 -5.44 20.28
CA PRO A 150 2.45 -6.36 21.04
C PRO A 150 1.82 -6.68 22.40
N LEU A 151 1.95 -7.93 22.88
CA LEU A 151 1.33 -8.39 24.14
C LEU A 151 1.81 -7.62 25.38
N SER A 152 2.98 -7.00 25.31
CA SER A 152 3.52 -6.13 26.37
C SER A 152 2.80 -4.77 26.46
N ILE A 153 2.01 -4.38 25.46
CA ILE A 153 1.24 -3.13 25.47
C ILE A 153 -0.14 -3.36 26.08
N GLN A 154 -0.41 -2.66 27.18
CA GLN A 154 -1.74 -2.57 27.74
C GLN A 154 -2.45 -1.31 27.26
N GLN A 155 -3.59 -1.48 26.57
CA GLN A 155 -4.40 -0.36 26.12
C GLN A 155 -5.26 0.17 27.27
N GLN A 156 -5.07 1.43 27.64
CA GLN A 156 -5.91 2.13 28.61
C GLN A 156 -6.89 3.07 27.89
N ASN A 157 -8.14 2.64 27.77
CA ASN A 157 -9.19 3.46 27.18
C ASN A 157 -9.74 4.45 28.21
N LEU A 158 -9.89 5.71 27.81
CA LEU A 158 -10.52 6.73 28.65
C LEU A 158 -12.04 6.51 28.68
N PRO A 159 -12.68 6.41 29.86
CA PRO A 159 -14.12 6.16 29.97
C PRO A 159 -14.97 7.16 29.19
N ASP A 160 -14.57 8.44 29.18
CA ASP A 160 -15.26 9.51 28.48
C ASP A 160 -15.29 9.33 26.95
N LEU A 161 -14.35 8.56 26.39
CA LEU A 161 -14.23 8.31 24.95
C LEU A 161 -14.86 6.99 24.50
N HIS A 162 -15.45 6.19 25.41
CA HIS A 162 -16.04 4.89 25.06
C HIS A 162 -17.13 5.00 23.99
N LYS A 163 -17.89 6.10 23.97
CA LYS A 163 -19.01 6.32 23.05
C LYS A 163 -18.57 6.81 21.67
N THR A 164 -17.36 7.38 21.55
CA THR A 164 -16.91 8.08 20.34
C THR A 164 -16.96 7.20 19.10
N ASN A 165 -16.58 5.92 19.19
CA ASN A 165 -16.66 5.00 18.05
C ASN A 165 -18.10 4.83 17.53
N ALA A 166 -19.07 4.68 18.43
CA ALA A 166 -20.48 4.54 18.06
C ALA A 166 -21.06 5.87 17.56
N GLU A 167 -20.68 6.99 18.18
CA GLU A 167 -21.10 8.33 17.75
C GLU A 167 -20.68 8.65 16.32
N VAL A 168 -19.42 8.35 15.97
CA VAL A 168 -18.92 8.60 14.61
C VAL A 168 -19.61 7.72 13.58
N LEU A 169 -19.86 6.44 13.89
CA LEU A 169 -20.66 5.58 13.02
C LEU A 169 -22.11 6.09 12.89
N ASN A 170 -22.70 6.55 13.98
CA ASN A 170 -24.04 7.15 13.95
C ASN A 170 -24.11 8.36 13.03
N LEU A 171 -23.06 9.20 12.97
CA LEU A 171 -23.00 10.31 12.01
C LEU A 171 -23.11 9.83 10.57
N LEU A 172 -22.41 8.75 10.20
CA LEU A 172 -22.48 8.16 8.85
C LEU A 172 -23.86 7.58 8.53
N LEU A 173 -24.60 7.15 9.56
CA LEU A 173 -25.92 6.54 9.47
C LEU A 173 -27.08 7.55 9.55
N ARG A 174 -26.79 8.85 9.67
CA ARG A 174 -27.83 9.90 9.66
C ARG A 174 -28.50 10.00 8.30
N THR A 175 -29.74 10.47 8.27
CA THR A 175 -30.58 10.58 7.08
C THR A 175 -29.91 11.30 5.92
N GLU A 176 -29.20 12.39 6.18
CA GLU A 176 -28.47 13.21 5.21
C GLU A 176 -27.23 12.51 4.61
N ASN A 177 -26.80 11.39 5.20
CA ASN A 177 -25.62 10.62 4.79
C ASN A 177 -25.98 9.21 4.30
N ARG A 178 -27.28 8.88 4.19
CA ARG A 178 -27.77 7.55 3.81
C ARG A 178 -27.44 7.17 2.37
N GLN A 179 -27.30 8.17 1.51
CA GLN A 179 -27.22 7.96 0.08
C GLN A 179 -25.94 7.21 -0.31
N TYR A 180 -26.14 6.20 -1.14
CA TYR A 180 -25.09 5.49 -1.85
C TYR A 180 -25.41 5.52 -3.34
N ILE A 181 -24.38 5.75 -4.15
CA ILE A 181 -24.52 5.86 -5.60
C ILE A 181 -23.53 4.90 -6.29
N SER A 182 -24.07 4.11 -7.21
CA SER A 182 -23.32 3.29 -8.13
C SER A 182 -22.64 4.14 -9.21
N THR A 183 -21.31 4.19 -9.23
CA THR A 183 -20.56 4.92 -10.27
C THR A 183 -20.26 4.00 -11.45
N LYS A 184 -21.28 3.79 -12.28
CA LYS A 184 -21.21 2.93 -13.46
C LYS A 184 -21.69 3.62 -14.73
N ASP A 185 -21.13 3.23 -15.87
CA ASP A 185 -21.58 3.67 -17.19
C ASP A 185 -22.85 2.91 -17.62
N ASP A 186 -23.38 3.28 -18.80
CA ASP A 186 -24.58 2.65 -19.39
C ASP A 186 -24.40 1.15 -19.66
N ASN A 187 -23.16 0.66 -19.74
CA ASN A 187 -22.81 -0.75 -19.92
C ASN A 187 -22.57 -1.48 -18.59
N GLY A 188 -22.78 -0.81 -17.45
CA GLY A 188 -22.55 -1.37 -16.11
C GLY A 188 -21.08 -1.51 -15.72
N LYS A 189 -20.15 -0.89 -16.47
CA LYS A 189 -18.72 -0.84 -16.16
C LYS A 189 -18.39 0.36 -15.27
N ARG A 190 -17.23 0.33 -14.62
CA ARG A 190 -16.73 1.45 -13.81
C ARG A 190 -16.52 2.69 -14.68
N LEU A 191 -16.93 3.86 -14.19
CA LEU A 191 -16.65 5.14 -14.83
C LEU A 191 -15.13 5.42 -14.88
N SER A 192 -14.66 5.98 -15.99
CA SER A 192 -13.31 6.58 -16.05
C SER A 192 -13.23 7.79 -15.12
N VAL A 193 -12.01 8.19 -14.72
CA VAL A 193 -11.84 9.33 -13.82
C VAL A 193 -12.48 10.63 -14.36
N PRO A 194 -12.30 11.04 -15.63
CA PRO A 194 -12.97 12.25 -16.13
C PRO A 194 -14.50 12.15 -16.10
N SER A 195 -15.06 10.97 -16.39
CA SER A 195 -16.49 10.74 -16.32
C SER A 195 -17.01 10.74 -14.89
N LEU A 196 -16.23 10.24 -13.92
CA LEU A 196 -16.54 10.32 -12.50
C LEU A 196 -16.56 11.76 -12.00
N ILE A 197 -15.60 12.60 -12.43
CA ILE A 197 -15.55 14.02 -12.06
C ILE A 197 -16.75 14.78 -12.65
N LYS A 198 -17.09 14.55 -13.91
CA LYS A 198 -18.31 15.09 -14.54
C LYS A 198 -19.57 14.63 -13.80
N PHE A 199 -19.62 13.35 -13.42
CA PHE A 199 -20.71 12.81 -12.62
C PHE A 199 -20.83 13.54 -11.28
N ILE A 200 -19.73 13.72 -10.54
CA ILE A 200 -19.71 14.44 -9.26
C ILE A 200 -20.17 15.90 -9.42
N ALA A 201 -19.67 16.61 -10.43
CA ALA A 201 -20.00 18.01 -10.69
C ALA A 201 -21.50 18.23 -11.04
N SER A 202 -22.18 17.19 -11.53
CA SER A 202 -23.61 17.25 -11.89
C SER A 202 -24.57 16.84 -10.76
N GLN A 203 -24.05 16.47 -9.59
CA GLN A 203 -24.90 16.01 -8.49
C GLN A 203 -25.70 17.15 -7.85
N SER A 204 -26.88 16.80 -7.34
CA SER A 204 -27.71 17.66 -6.51
C SER A 204 -28.04 16.92 -5.21
N PRO A 205 -27.66 17.45 -4.03
CA PRO A 205 -27.00 18.74 -3.80
C PRO A 205 -25.55 18.80 -4.35
N ALA A 206 -25.09 20.02 -4.66
CA ALA A 206 -23.76 20.24 -5.23
C ALA A 206 -22.64 19.73 -4.31
N ILE A 207 -21.73 18.93 -4.86
CA ILE A 207 -20.60 18.35 -4.14
C ILE A 207 -19.43 19.31 -4.23
N HIS A 208 -18.86 19.67 -3.08
CA HIS A 208 -17.73 20.61 -2.99
C HIS A 208 -16.46 19.92 -2.49
N VAL A 209 -16.56 18.68 -2.01
CA VAL A 209 -15.44 17.93 -1.46
C VAL A 209 -15.45 16.53 -2.05
N LEU A 210 -14.33 16.08 -2.60
CA LEU A 210 -14.12 14.72 -3.05
C LEU A 210 -13.07 14.09 -2.13
N ILE A 211 -13.46 13.03 -1.44
CA ILE A 211 -12.60 12.27 -0.52
C ILE A 211 -12.37 10.90 -1.15
N ASP A 212 -11.22 10.70 -1.78
CA ASP A 212 -10.86 9.47 -2.48
C ASP A 212 -10.23 8.42 -1.56
N VAL A 213 -10.92 8.05 -0.48
CA VAL A 213 -10.42 7.01 0.44
C VAL A 213 -10.41 5.61 -0.19
N GLY A 214 -11.17 5.43 -1.28
CA GLY A 214 -11.26 4.19 -2.02
C GLY A 214 -10.22 4.00 -3.13
N ALA A 215 -9.30 4.97 -3.30
CA ALA A 215 -8.33 5.00 -4.41
C ALA A 215 -9.02 4.74 -5.78
N GLN A 216 -10.13 5.44 -6.02
CA GLN A 216 -10.86 5.37 -7.27
C GLN A 216 -10.29 6.32 -8.33
N VAL A 217 -9.39 7.23 -7.96
CA VAL A 217 -8.74 8.20 -8.83
C VAL A 217 -7.24 7.88 -8.94
N LEU A 218 -6.91 6.88 -9.77
CA LEU A 218 -5.53 6.38 -9.94
C LEU A 218 -4.85 6.88 -11.22
N GLU A 219 -5.63 7.27 -12.22
CA GLU A 219 -5.14 7.57 -13.59
C GLU A 219 -4.84 9.06 -13.81
N MET A 220 -5.00 9.89 -12.77
CA MET A 220 -4.79 11.34 -12.83
C MET A 220 -4.05 11.80 -11.58
N ARG A 221 -3.11 12.71 -11.74
CA ARG A 221 -2.47 13.41 -10.62
C ARG A 221 -3.47 14.36 -9.97
N ASN A 222 -3.26 14.67 -8.70
CA ASN A 222 -4.17 15.51 -7.92
C ASN A 222 -4.49 16.86 -8.60
N ARG A 223 -3.48 17.49 -9.22
CA ARG A 223 -3.67 18.72 -10.02
C ARG A 223 -4.64 18.51 -11.18
N GLU A 224 -4.48 17.43 -11.94
CA GLU A 224 -5.28 17.14 -13.13
C GLU A 224 -6.74 16.89 -12.72
N VAL A 225 -6.97 16.26 -11.57
CA VAL A 225 -8.31 16.01 -11.02
C VAL A 225 -9.03 17.32 -10.73
N VAL A 226 -8.39 18.23 -10.00
CA VAL A 226 -9.02 19.51 -9.67
C VAL A 226 -9.17 20.43 -10.87
N GLU A 227 -8.26 20.34 -11.85
CA GLU A 227 -8.37 21.09 -13.10
C GLU A 227 -9.58 20.63 -13.92
N GLU A 228 -9.79 19.32 -14.07
CA GLU A 228 -10.97 18.77 -14.75
C GLU A 228 -12.26 19.10 -13.98
N TRP A 229 -12.21 19.07 -12.64
CA TRP A 229 -13.37 19.40 -11.82
C TRP A 229 -13.76 20.88 -11.93
N LEU A 230 -12.78 21.80 -11.90
CA LEU A 230 -13.01 23.22 -12.15
C LEU A 230 -13.55 23.50 -13.55
N LYS A 231 -13.18 22.71 -14.56
CA LYS A 231 -13.77 22.85 -15.90
C LYS A 231 -15.25 22.47 -15.93
N CYS A 232 -15.67 21.53 -15.07
CA CYS A 232 -17.04 21.02 -15.03
C CYS A 232 -17.97 21.86 -14.14
N ASP A 233 -17.50 22.28 -12.98
CA ASP A 233 -18.24 23.16 -12.07
C ASP A 233 -17.93 24.60 -12.45
N LEU A 234 -18.90 25.38 -12.93
CA LEU A 234 -18.70 26.77 -13.38
C LEU A 234 -18.85 27.82 -12.27
N ASP A 235 -19.35 27.42 -11.09
CA ASP A 235 -19.62 28.33 -9.97
C ASP A 235 -18.46 28.35 -8.96
N ALA A 236 -17.65 27.28 -8.93
CA ALA A 236 -16.47 27.19 -8.07
C ALA A 236 -15.44 28.31 -8.36
N LYS A 237 -14.83 28.88 -7.32
CA LYS A 237 -13.84 29.95 -7.48
C LYS A 237 -12.42 29.44 -7.69
N ALA A 238 -12.11 28.33 -7.05
CA ALA A 238 -10.80 27.70 -7.03
C ALA A 238 -10.94 26.27 -6.51
N ALA A 239 -9.87 25.48 -6.60
CA ALA A 239 -9.83 24.13 -6.07
C ALA A 239 -8.56 23.86 -5.26
N VAL A 240 -8.73 23.20 -4.13
CA VAL A 240 -7.65 22.83 -3.21
C VAL A 240 -7.26 21.38 -3.44
N PHE A 241 -5.96 21.12 -3.52
CA PHE A 241 -5.38 19.78 -3.64
C PHE A 241 -4.03 19.73 -2.93
N PHE A 242 -3.42 18.55 -2.87
CA PHE A 242 -2.07 18.35 -2.34
C PHE A 242 -1.13 17.87 -3.45
N ASP A 243 0.09 18.37 -3.46
CA ASP A 243 1.14 17.93 -4.38
C ASP A 243 1.92 16.72 -3.84
N GLU A 244 3.03 16.36 -4.51
CA GLU A 244 3.86 15.21 -4.12
C GLU A 244 4.74 15.48 -2.90
N ASP A 245 4.87 16.75 -2.48
CA ASP A 245 5.61 17.18 -1.29
C ASP A 245 4.68 17.35 -0.06
N ASP A 246 3.45 16.81 -0.14
CA ASP A 246 2.38 16.91 0.86
C ASP A 246 1.97 18.37 1.19
N GLU A 247 2.20 19.31 0.27
CA GLU A 247 1.85 20.72 0.43
C GLU A 247 0.44 21.02 -0.11
N ALA A 248 -0.35 21.75 0.68
CA ALA A 248 -1.68 22.18 0.26
C ALA A 248 -1.58 23.35 -0.74
N LEU A 249 -2.07 23.13 -1.95
CA LEU A 249 -2.07 24.10 -3.05
C LEU A 249 -3.50 24.50 -3.44
N VAL A 250 -3.62 25.66 -4.08
CA VAL A 250 -4.85 26.16 -4.66
C VAL A 250 -4.64 26.41 -6.14
N LEU A 251 -5.53 25.87 -6.97
CA LEU A 251 -5.65 26.17 -8.40
C LEU A 251 -6.84 27.11 -8.59
N ASP A 252 -6.61 28.29 -9.15
CA ASP A 252 -7.68 29.23 -9.50
C ASP A 252 -8.21 29.00 -10.94
N ARG A 253 -9.18 29.83 -11.33
CA ARG A 253 -9.81 29.78 -12.67
C ARG A 253 -8.87 30.20 -13.80
N ASP A 254 -7.89 31.02 -13.51
CA ASP A 254 -6.91 31.51 -14.49
C ASP A 254 -5.77 30.50 -14.70
N GLY A 255 -5.78 29.39 -13.96
CA GLY A 255 -4.77 28.33 -14.03
C GLY A 255 -3.55 28.61 -13.16
N HIS A 256 -3.60 29.64 -12.31
CA HIS A 256 -2.53 29.94 -11.37
C HIS A 256 -2.56 28.97 -10.19
N VAL A 257 -1.37 28.55 -9.78
CA VAL A 257 -1.18 27.64 -8.65
C VAL A 257 -0.32 28.32 -7.60
N GLU A 258 -0.83 28.38 -6.38
CA GLU A 258 -0.14 28.92 -5.22
C GLU A 258 -0.39 28.08 -3.96
N ARG A 259 0.43 28.28 -2.92
CA ARG A 259 0.24 27.58 -1.63
C ARG A 259 -1.04 28.08 -0.96
N LEU A 260 -1.81 27.17 -0.37
CA LEU A 260 -3.03 27.52 0.35
C LEU A 260 -2.77 28.48 1.50
N LEU A 261 -1.60 28.43 2.14
CA LEU A 261 -1.23 29.34 3.22
C LEU A 261 -0.98 30.79 2.76
N SER A 262 -0.54 30.97 1.51
CA SER A 262 -0.29 32.30 0.92
C SER A 262 -1.48 32.84 0.14
N SER A 263 -2.44 31.98 -0.22
CA SER A 263 -3.57 32.34 -1.05
C SER A 263 -4.64 33.12 -0.29
N SER A 264 -5.44 33.87 -1.06
CA SER A 264 -6.64 34.55 -0.55
C SER A 264 -7.70 33.59 0.02
N PHE A 265 -7.57 32.28 -0.27
CA PHE A 265 -8.50 31.23 0.15
C PHE A 265 -8.13 30.57 1.49
N HIS A 266 -6.96 30.86 2.08
CA HIS A 266 -6.47 30.21 3.30
C HIS A 266 -7.51 30.12 4.45
N HIS A 267 -8.26 31.20 4.64
CA HIS A 267 -9.25 31.32 5.71
C HIS A 267 -10.70 31.17 5.22
N HIS A 268 -10.92 31.13 3.91
CA HIS A 268 -12.23 31.16 3.27
C HIS A 268 -12.28 30.20 2.10
N LEU A 269 -12.48 28.92 2.40
CA LEU A 269 -12.74 27.87 1.40
C LEU A 269 -14.17 27.92 0.84
N ASP A 270 -14.95 28.97 1.14
CA ASP A 270 -16.31 29.15 0.65
C ASP A 270 -16.33 29.35 -0.88
N GLY A 271 -16.94 28.39 -1.57
CA GLY A 271 -16.96 28.34 -3.04
C GLY A 271 -15.71 27.69 -3.65
N CYS A 272 -14.84 27.09 -2.84
CA CYS A 272 -13.75 26.25 -3.34
C CYS A 272 -14.17 24.78 -3.42
N LEU A 273 -13.65 24.08 -4.42
CA LEU A 273 -13.64 22.62 -4.46
C LEU A 273 -12.47 22.12 -3.63
N VAL A 274 -12.60 20.95 -3.00
CA VAL A 274 -11.54 20.33 -2.22
C VAL A 274 -11.38 18.88 -2.63
N TYR A 275 -10.21 18.50 -3.09
CA TYR A 275 -9.88 17.12 -3.40
C TYR A 275 -8.87 16.56 -2.40
N LEU A 276 -9.23 15.44 -1.78
CA LEU A 276 -8.36 14.66 -0.88
C LEU A 276 -8.17 13.28 -1.50
N ASP A 277 -6.95 12.95 -1.91
CA ASP A 277 -6.60 11.59 -2.37
C ASP A 277 -6.52 10.61 -1.18
N GLU A 278 -6.20 9.33 -1.46
CA GLU A 278 -6.11 8.29 -0.43
C GLU A 278 -5.15 8.68 0.71
N VAL A 279 -3.98 9.23 0.36
CA VAL A 279 -2.89 9.59 1.29
C VAL A 279 -3.32 10.73 2.21
N HIS A 280 -3.92 11.76 1.63
CA HIS A 280 -4.37 12.99 2.29
C HIS A 280 -5.74 12.85 2.96
N THR A 281 -6.35 11.66 2.96
CA THR A 281 -7.50 11.37 3.84
C THR A 281 -7.11 11.25 5.33
N ARG A 282 -5.80 11.22 5.63
CA ARG A 282 -5.23 11.12 6.99
C ARG A 282 -4.24 12.25 7.26
N GLY A 283 -4.27 12.80 8.47
CA GLY A 283 -3.24 13.73 8.95
C GLY A 283 -3.38 15.19 8.51
N VAL A 284 -4.07 15.48 7.39
CA VAL A 284 -4.32 16.87 6.95
C VAL A 284 -5.50 17.50 7.68
N ASP A 285 -5.44 18.82 7.87
CA ASP A 285 -6.51 19.60 8.49
C ASP A 285 -6.87 20.82 7.63
N LEU A 286 -8.03 20.76 6.99
CA LEU A 286 -8.59 21.86 6.20
C LEU A 286 -9.87 22.37 6.86
N LYS A 287 -10.04 23.70 6.89
CA LYS A 287 -11.24 24.35 7.42
C LYS A 287 -12.37 24.31 6.38
N ILE A 288 -12.87 23.10 6.09
CA ILE A 288 -13.93 22.88 5.10
C ILE A 288 -15.21 23.64 5.53
N PRO A 289 -15.92 24.33 4.60
CA PRO A 289 -17.11 25.12 4.92
C PRO A 289 -18.22 24.32 5.60
N ARG A 290 -19.04 25.00 6.42
CA ARG A 290 -20.08 24.34 7.24
C ARG A 290 -21.19 23.68 6.42
N LYS A 291 -21.46 24.15 5.20
CA LYS A 291 -22.52 23.61 4.32
C LYS A 291 -21.96 22.67 3.24
N ALA A 292 -20.71 22.22 3.37
CA ALA A 292 -20.09 21.36 2.38
C ALA A 292 -20.80 20.00 2.32
N HIS A 293 -21.08 19.55 1.09
CA HIS A 293 -21.50 18.19 0.80
C HIS A 293 -20.35 17.47 0.09
N ALA A 294 -20.01 16.26 0.56
CA ALA A 294 -18.86 15.52 0.08
C ALA A 294 -19.22 14.23 -0.65
N ALA A 295 -18.53 13.92 -1.74
CA ALA A 295 -18.44 12.57 -2.26
C ALA A 295 -17.33 11.81 -1.55
N VAL A 296 -17.64 10.63 -1.03
CA VAL A 296 -16.65 9.71 -0.45
C VAL A 296 -16.58 8.47 -1.33
N THR A 297 -15.46 8.27 -2.02
CA THR A 297 -15.28 7.07 -2.84
C THR A 297 -14.95 5.86 -1.97
N LEU A 298 -15.36 4.68 -2.42
CA LEU A 298 -15.16 3.44 -1.70
C LEU A 298 -14.37 2.44 -2.55
N GLY A 299 -13.41 1.75 -1.91
CA GLY A 299 -12.52 0.79 -2.56
C GLY A 299 -12.62 -0.60 -1.91
N ARG A 300 -12.28 -1.67 -2.63
CA ARG A 300 -12.55 -3.08 -2.23
C ARG A 300 -11.93 -3.55 -0.91
N ARG A 301 -10.91 -2.87 -0.40
CA ARG A 301 -10.18 -3.24 0.84
C ARG A 301 -10.23 -2.12 1.88
N LEU A 302 -11.36 -1.44 1.98
CA LEU A 302 -11.54 -0.33 2.89
C LEU A 302 -11.97 -0.81 4.29
N ALA A 303 -11.10 -0.64 5.28
CA ALA A 303 -11.42 -0.87 6.68
C ALA A 303 -12.27 0.27 7.27
N LYS A 304 -13.02 -0.02 8.34
CA LYS A 304 -13.83 0.96 9.08
C LYS A 304 -13.01 2.17 9.49
N ASP A 305 -11.82 1.94 10.06
CA ASP A 305 -10.98 3.04 10.56
C ASP A 305 -10.61 4.03 9.44
N ARG A 306 -10.18 3.52 8.29
CA ARG A 306 -9.85 4.36 7.12
C ARG A 306 -11.05 5.17 6.66
N LEU A 307 -12.21 4.51 6.49
CA LEU A 307 -13.46 5.19 6.12
C LEU A 307 -13.79 6.33 7.10
N VAL A 308 -13.80 6.00 8.39
CA VAL A 308 -14.13 6.95 9.45
C VAL A 308 -13.16 8.12 9.49
N GLN A 309 -11.85 7.87 9.44
CA GLN A 309 -10.83 8.94 9.45
C GLN A 309 -10.98 9.90 8.27
N ALA A 310 -11.31 9.35 7.09
CA ALA A 310 -11.57 10.11 5.88
C ALA A 310 -12.85 10.95 6.00
N CYS A 311 -13.97 10.36 6.41
CA CYS A 311 -15.22 11.10 6.63
C CYS A 311 -15.06 12.18 7.70
N MET A 312 -14.27 11.93 8.76
CA MET A 312 -14.00 12.89 9.83
C MET A 312 -13.04 14.01 9.43
N ARG A 313 -12.57 14.07 8.17
CA ARG A 313 -12.01 15.30 7.59
C ARG A 313 -13.08 16.40 7.51
N LEU A 314 -14.35 16.01 7.37
CA LEU A 314 -15.51 16.86 7.58
C LEU A 314 -15.73 17.07 9.08
N ARG A 315 -14.96 17.98 9.68
CA ARG A 315 -14.99 18.25 11.14
C ARG A 315 -16.37 18.67 11.68
N LYS A 316 -17.29 19.08 10.81
CA LYS A 316 -18.68 19.47 11.14
C LYS A 316 -19.70 18.51 10.53
N LEU A 317 -19.33 17.24 10.29
CA LEU A 317 -20.24 16.20 9.81
C LEU A 317 -21.43 16.02 10.77
N GLY A 318 -22.65 16.07 10.23
CA GLY A 318 -23.89 16.07 11.03
C GLY A 318 -24.19 17.41 11.73
N CYS A 319 -23.34 18.42 11.55
CA CYS A 319 -23.49 19.79 12.05
C CYS A 319 -23.50 20.82 10.91
N GLY A 320 -24.09 20.44 9.77
CA GLY A 320 -24.19 21.23 8.54
C GLY A 320 -23.49 20.56 7.36
N GLN A 321 -22.39 19.83 7.60
CA GLN A 321 -21.74 19.04 6.58
C GLN A 321 -22.40 17.67 6.46
N SER A 322 -22.47 17.17 5.24
CA SER A 322 -23.01 15.85 4.90
C SER A 322 -22.18 15.20 3.79
N LEU A 323 -22.49 13.94 3.47
CA LEU A 323 -21.77 13.18 2.47
C LEU A 323 -22.68 12.23 1.69
N VAL A 324 -22.16 11.75 0.57
CA VAL A 324 -22.70 10.66 -0.22
C VAL A 324 -21.60 9.65 -0.52
N PHE A 325 -21.94 8.37 -0.45
CA PHE A 325 -21.00 7.30 -0.78
C PHE A 325 -21.04 6.98 -2.26
N LEU A 326 -19.86 6.90 -2.88
CA LEU A 326 -19.69 6.51 -4.28
C LEU A 326 -18.95 5.17 -4.35
N GLY A 327 -19.54 4.19 -5.03
CA GLY A 327 -18.94 2.87 -5.17
C GLY A 327 -18.99 2.33 -6.60
N SER A 328 -17.90 1.68 -7.01
CA SER A 328 -17.81 1.03 -8.32
C SER A 328 -18.60 -0.29 -8.36
N PRO A 329 -18.96 -0.81 -9.55
CA PRO A 329 -19.65 -2.09 -9.70
C PRO A 329 -18.97 -3.26 -8.97
N ASP A 330 -17.64 -3.28 -8.94
CA ASP A 330 -16.88 -4.34 -8.27
C ASP A 330 -16.99 -4.25 -6.75
N LEU A 331 -17.09 -3.03 -6.20
CA LEU A 331 -17.37 -2.83 -4.79
C LEU A 331 -18.79 -3.33 -4.46
N GLU A 332 -19.80 -2.96 -5.25
CA GLU A 332 -21.17 -3.43 -5.03
C GLU A 332 -21.25 -4.95 -4.96
N ARG A 333 -20.59 -5.61 -5.91
CA ARG A 333 -20.50 -7.06 -5.92
C ARG A 333 -19.84 -7.58 -4.64
N SER A 334 -18.78 -6.93 -4.17
CA SER A 334 -18.16 -7.28 -2.88
C SER A 334 -19.13 -7.11 -1.72
N VAL A 335 -19.85 -5.99 -1.62
CA VAL A 335 -20.82 -5.72 -0.56
C VAL A 335 -21.91 -6.80 -0.55
N ARG A 336 -22.48 -7.13 -1.71
CA ARG A 336 -23.52 -8.16 -1.86
C ARG A 336 -23.05 -9.58 -1.57
N ILE A 337 -21.76 -9.89 -1.83
CA ILE A 337 -21.19 -11.19 -1.46
C ILE A 337 -20.98 -11.31 0.06
N CYS A 338 -20.62 -10.21 0.71
CA CYS A 338 -20.24 -10.23 2.13
C CYS A 338 -21.44 -10.09 3.08
N LEU A 339 -22.49 -9.39 2.62
CA LEU A 339 -23.70 -9.14 3.38
C LEU A 339 -24.87 -9.91 2.75
N PRO A 340 -25.79 -10.47 3.56
CA PRO A 340 -26.96 -11.20 3.07
C PRO A 340 -28.03 -10.23 2.51
N ILE A 341 -27.71 -9.54 1.43
CA ILE A 341 -28.55 -8.52 0.77
C ILE A 341 -29.11 -9.13 -0.52
N GLN A 342 -30.41 -8.94 -0.82
CA GLN A 342 -30.98 -9.43 -2.07
C GLN A 342 -30.52 -8.54 -3.24
N ASP A 343 -30.38 -9.11 -4.44
CA ASP A 343 -29.90 -8.37 -5.62
C ASP A 343 -30.72 -7.12 -5.97
N LYS A 344 -32.00 -7.10 -5.59
CA LYS A 344 -32.92 -5.98 -5.84
C LYS A 344 -32.85 -4.86 -4.80
N ASP A 345 -32.23 -5.12 -3.66
CA ASP A 345 -32.16 -4.12 -2.59
C ASP A 345 -31.18 -3.01 -2.96
N HIS A 346 -31.59 -1.76 -2.72
CA HIS A 346 -30.71 -0.61 -2.85
C HIS A 346 -29.67 -0.62 -1.72
N LEU A 347 -28.42 -0.35 -2.07
CA LEU A 347 -27.38 -0.15 -1.07
C LEU A 347 -27.52 1.25 -0.46
N ASP A 348 -27.18 1.37 0.82
CA ASP A 348 -27.14 2.62 1.55
C ASP A 348 -25.90 2.68 2.48
N SER A 349 -25.79 3.75 3.27
CA SER A 349 -24.71 3.92 4.25
C SER A 349 -24.60 2.78 5.27
N GLU A 350 -25.69 2.11 5.66
CA GLU A 350 -25.64 1.00 6.62
C GLU A 350 -24.95 -0.20 5.99
N ASN A 351 -25.25 -0.50 4.73
CA ASN A 351 -24.56 -1.57 4.02
C ASN A 351 -23.05 -1.27 3.92
N VAL A 352 -22.68 -0.02 3.61
CA VAL A 352 -21.27 0.42 3.56
C VAL A 352 -20.58 0.24 4.92
N VAL A 353 -21.20 0.71 6.01
CA VAL A 353 -20.63 0.61 7.37
C VAL A 353 -20.47 -0.85 7.80
N ARG A 354 -21.51 -1.68 7.60
CA ARG A 354 -21.46 -3.12 7.95
C ARG A 354 -20.41 -3.86 7.13
N TRP A 355 -20.30 -3.54 5.84
CA TRP A 355 -19.27 -4.11 4.99
C TRP A 355 -17.86 -3.69 5.45
N CYS A 356 -17.61 -2.42 5.77
CA CYS A 356 -16.31 -1.96 6.27
C CYS A 356 -15.93 -2.59 7.62
N LEU A 357 -16.90 -2.84 8.50
CA LEU A 357 -16.69 -3.60 9.74
C LEU A 357 -16.22 -5.02 9.45
N GLN A 358 -16.89 -5.74 8.54
CA GLN A 358 -16.45 -7.08 8.11
C GLN A 358 -15.08 -7.06 7.44
N GLN A 359 -14.78 -6.05 6.61
CA GLN A 359 -13.45 -5.89 6.02
C GLN A 359 -12.37 -5.69 7.10
N THR A 360 -12.67 -4.94 8.15
CA THR A 360 -11.73 -4.73 9.28
C THR A 360 -11.38 -6.05 9.94
N CYS A 361 -12.37 -6.91 10.22
CA CYS A 361 -12.13 -8.24 10.77
C CYS A 361 -11.26 -9.09 9.83
N ARG A 362 -11.60 -9.15 8.54
CA ARG A 362 -10.84 -9.95 7.56
C ARG A 362 -9.40 -9.46 7.36
N ILE A 363 -9.20 -8.15 7.32
CA ILE A 363 -7.86 -7.56 7.23
C ILE A 363 -7.05 -7.94 8.47
N THR A 364 -7.65 -7.86 9.65
CA THR A 364 -7.01 -8.26 10.92
C THR A 364 -6.63 -9.74 10.89
N GLU A 365 -7.53 -10.62 10.45
CA GLU A 365 -7.27 -12.05 10.29
C GLU A 365 -6.16 -12.33 9.27
N THR A 366 -6.12 -11.59 8.16
CA THR A 366 -5.09 -11.75 7.12
C THR A 366 -3.70 -11.36 7.63
N VAL A 367 -3.60 -10.36 8.50
CA VAL A 367 -2.32 -9.88 9.06
C VAL A 367 -1.89 -10.71 10.28
N ARG A 368 -2.81 -11.42 10.94
CA ARG A 368 -2.54 -12.19 12.16
C ARG A 368 -1.33 -13.14 12.04
N PRO A 369 -1.16 -13.95 10.98
CA PRO A 369 0.00 -14.85 10.87
C PRO A 369 1.34 -14.12 10.92
N LEU A 370 1.44 -12.99 10.20
CA LEU A 370 2.65 -12.16 10.22
C LEU A 370 2.90 -11.59 11.62
N TRP A 371 1.85 -11.10 12.29
CA TRP A 371 1.95 -10.58 13.65
C TRP A 371 2.44 -11.66 14.64
N VAL A 372 1.94 -12.90 14.52
CA VAL A 372 2.41 -14.05 15.32
C VAL A 372 3.87 -14.36 15.04
N MET A 373 4.26 -14.48 13.77
CA MET A 373 5.66 -14.74 13.38
C MET A 373 6.60 -13.68 13.94
N GLN A 374 6.23 -12.40 13.85
CA GLN A 374 7.01 -11.30 14.40
C GLN A 374 7.13 -11.38 15.93
N GLY A 375 6.04 -11.75 16.63
CA GLY A 375 6.05 -11.94 18.08
C GLY A 375 6.96 -13.09 18.53
N VAL A 376 6.94 -14.20 17.80
CA VAL A 376 7.83 -15.34 18.09
C VAL A 376 9.29 -15.00 17.82
N ALA A 377 9.58 -14.32 16.70
CA ALA A 377 10.92 -13.85 16.39
C ALA A 377 11.44 -12.87 17.47
N TYR A 378 10.60 -11.93 17.90
CA TYR A 378 10.91 -11.02 19.01
C TYR A 378 11.22 -11.80 20.30
N TYR A 379 10.39 -12.77 20.66
CA TYR A 379 10.58 -13.56 21.87
C TYR A 379 11.90 -14.35 21.86
N LYS A 380 12.21 -15.03 20.74
CA LYS A 380 13.49 -15.73 20.54
C LYS A 380 14.68 -14.80 20.72
N ARG A 381 14.64 -13.61 20.11
CA ARG A 381 15.71 -12.60 20.28
C ARG A 381 15.83 -12.12 21.71
N SER A 382 14.71 -11.83 22.37
CA SER A 382 14.68 -11.39 23.77
C SER A 382 15.32 -12.44 24.69
N MET A 383 15.01 -13.72 24.49
CA MET A 383 15.62 -14.83 25.22
C MET A 383 17.12 -14.95 24.96
N ALA A 384 17.57 -14.79 23.72
CA ALA A 384 18.99 -14.80 23.37
C ALA A 384 19.75 -13.64 24.05
N CYS A 385 19.16 -12.43 24.05
CA CYS A 385 19.71 -11.27 24.76
C CYS A 385 19.82 -11.53 26.27
N GLN A 386 18.78 -12.06 26.91
CA GLN A 386 18.81 -12.38 28.34
C GLN A 386 19.84 -13.47 28.67
N ALA A 387 19.97 -14.49 27.82
CA ALA A 387 20.96 -15.55 27.98
C ALA A 387 22.41 -15.04 27.87
N LEU A 388 22.66 -14.05 26.99
CA LEU A 388 23.99 -13.46 26.81
C LEU A 388 24.50 -12.81 28.11
N VAL A 389 23.65 -12.04 28.79
CA VAL A 389 23.99 -11.26 29.99
C VAL A 389 23.65 -12.01 31.29
N LYS A 390 23.33 -13.31 31.21
CA LYS A 390 22.96 -14.13 32.37
C LYS A 390 24.15 -14.28 33.33
N GLY A 391 23.91 -13.99 34.61
CA GLY A 391 24.82 -14.29 35.73
C GLY A 391 25.61 -13.11 36.33
N GLU A 392 25.06 -11.89 36.37
CA GLU A 392 25.72 -10.66 36.87
C GLU A 392 27.08 -10.33 36.20
N ILE A 393 27.35 -10.93 35.04
CA ILE A 393 28.53 -10.58 34.26
C ILE A 393 28.30 -9.27 33.51
N SER A 394 29.35 -8.47 33.37
CA SER A 394 29.30 -7.29 32.52
C SER A 394 29.15 -7.67 31.05
N ILE A 395 28.59 -6.78 30.23
CA ILE A 395 28.51 -6.99 28.78
C ILE A 395 29.91 -7.22 28.19
N ALA A 396 30.92 -6.52 28.69
CA ALA A 396 32.32 -6.66 28.27
C ALA A 396 32.85 -8.09 28.50
N GLU A 397 32.51 -8.70 29.64
CA GLU A 397 32.88 -10.09 29.93
C GLU A 397 32.07 -11.07 29.05
N ALA A 398 30.76 -10.84 28.90
CA ALA A 398 29.90 -11.67 28.07
C ALA A 398 30.36 -11.74 26.60
N VAL A 399 30.79 -10.60 26.03
CA VAL A 399 31.26 -10.53 24.64
C VAL A 399 32.71 -11.01 24.46
N SER A 400 33.45 -11.19 25.56
CA SER A 400 34.80 -11.76 25.50
C SER A 400 34.80 -13.29 25.39
N GLU A 401 33.67 -13.94 25.73
CA GLU A 401 33.50 -15.38 25.64
C GLU A 401 32.96 -15.77 24.23
N GLU A 402 33.87 -16.23 23.36
CA GLU A 402 33.57 -16.54 21.96
C GLU A 402 32.40 -17.53 21.78
N ALA A 403 32.30 -18.53 22.66
CA ALA A 403 31.22 -19.52 22.63
C ALA A 403 29.84 -18.89 22.92
N ARG A 404 29.77 -17.94 23.86
CA ARG A 404 28.53 -17.20 24.16
C ARG A 404 28.13 -16.32 22.99
N VAL A 405 29.08 -15.59 22.41
CA VAL A 405 28.83 -14.68 21.28
C VAL A 405 28.38 -15.45 20.04
N THR A 406 29.03 -16.58 19.74
CA THR A 406 28.63 -17.45 18.62
C THR A 406 27.19 -17.93 18.80
N ARG A 407 26.86 -18.46 19.98
CA ARG A 407 25.50 -18.92 20.28
C ARG A 407 24.49 -17.78 20.23
N PHE A 408 24.85 -16.58 20.68
CA PHE A 408 23.99 -15.41 20.57
C PHE A 408 23.66 -15.10 19.10
N TRP A 409 24.67 -15.02 18.24
CA TRP A 409 24.48 -14.75 16.81
C TRP A 409 23.60 -15.81 16.13
N GLU A 410 23.82 -17.09 16.42
CA GLU A 410 23.02 -18.20 15.88
C GLU A 410 21.53 -18.10 16.26
N ASN A 411 21.20 -17.51 17.41
CA ASN A 411 19.81 -17.40 17.88
C ASN A 411 19.09 -16.11 17.47
N ILE A 412 19.82 -15.05 17.08
CA ILE A 412 19.21 -13.78 16.66
C ILE A 412 19.15 -13.59 15.15
N GLN A 413 19.94 -14.38 14.40
CA GLN A 413 19.94 -14.36 12.95
C GLN A 413 18.85 -15.30 12.40
N GLU A 414 18.19 -14.87 11.33
CA GLU A 414 17.25 -15.70 10.58
C GLU A 414 17.66 -15.79 9.10
N PRO A 415 17.34 -16.88 8.39
CA PRO A 415 17.55 -16.96 6.95
C PRO A 415 16.80 -15.81 6.26
N GLU A 416 17.47 -15.07 5.39
CA GLU A 416 16.81 -14.00 4.63
C GLU A 416 15.89 -14.58 3.56
N ALA A 417 16.38 -15.57 2.83
CA ALA A 417 15.63 -16.32 1.85
C ALA A 417 15.10 -17.64 2.42
N LEU A 418 13.82 -17.89 2.16
CA LEU A 418 13.17 -19.16 2.42
C LEU A 418 12.72 -19.74 1.09
N THR A 419 12.86 -21.05 0.93
CA THR A 419 12.31 -21.71 -0.27
C THR A 419 10.78 -21.70 -0.23
N LEU A 420 10.13 -21.73 -1.39
CA LEU A 420 8.66 -21.86 -1.47
C LEU A 420 8.15 -23.09 -0.70
N GLN A 421 8.92 -24.18 -0.68
CA GLN A 421 8.59 -25.38 0.10
C GLN A 421 8.66 -25.13 1.62
N MET A 422 9.61 -24.31 2.08
CA MET A 422 9.69 -23.94 3.50
C MET A 422 8.53 -23.04 3.90
N MET A 423 8.12 -22.10 3.03
CA MET A 423 7.03 -21.15 3.31
C MET A 423 5.63 -21.74 3.14
N TYR A 424 5.42 -22.60 2.15
CA TYR A 424 4.09 -23.04 1.71
C TYR A 424 3.94 -24.58 1.63
N GLY A 425 4.99 -25.33 1.93
CA GLY A 425 4.94 -26.79 1.93
C GLY A 425 4.00 -27.31 3.03
N LEU A 426 3.29 -28.40 2.73
CA LEU A 426 2.50 -29.12 3.73
C LEU A 426 3.46 -29.83 4.70
N HIS A 427 3.77 -29.18 5.83
CA HIS A 427 4.53 -29.80 6.91
C HIS A 427 3.57 -30.68 7.71
N ASN A 428 3.69 -32.00 7.56
CA ASN A 428 2.75 -32.99 8.09
C ASN A 428 2.97 -33.36 9.57
N ASP A 429 3.93 -32.75 10.27
CA ASP A 429 4.22 -33.07 11.67
C ASP A 429 4.41 -31.79 12.51
N ALA A 430 3.77 -31.80 13.70
CA ALA A 430 3.82 -30.89 14.84
C ALA A 430 4.67 -29.61 14.75
N VAL A 431 4.00 -28.46 14.89
CA VAL A 431 4.56 -27.09 15.03
C VAL A 431 5.37 -26.68 13.80
N ASP A 432 4.91 -25.63 13.11
CA ASP A 432 5.59 -25.03 11.96
C ASP A 432 7.12 -24.99 12.21
N PRO A 433 7.98 -25.55 11.34
CA PRO A 433 9.43 -25.50 11.52
C PRO A 433 9.98 -24.07 11.65
N LEU A 434 9.22 -23.05 11.23
CA LEU A 434 9.52 -21.63 11.50
C LEU A 434 9.36 -21.25 12.99
N LEU A 435 8.42 -21.91 13.67
CA LEU A 435 8.13 -21.68 15.07
C LEU A 435 9.12 -22.46 15.94
N GLY A 436 9.46 -23.71 15.67
CA GLY A 436 10.57 -24.42 16.35
C GLY A 436 10.58 -24.27 17.88
N CYS A 437 9.40 -24.24 18.50
CA CYS A 437 9.24 -23.98 19.93
C CYS A 437 8.70 -25.22 20.64
N ASP A 438 9.28 -25.53 21.80
CA ASP A 438 8.69 -26.45 22.78
C ASP A 438 7.33 -25.90 23.23
N GLY A 439 6.29 -26.74 23.11
CA GLY A 439 4.89 -26.34 23.32
C GLY A 439 4.48 -25.97 24.76
N ASP A 440 5.43 -25.87 25.70
CA ASP A 440 5.19 -25.64 27.13
C ASP A 440 5.42 -24.17 27.57
N ASP A 441 5.85 -23.28 26.67
CA ASP A 441 6.05 -21.86 27.00
C ASP A 441 4.70 -21.08 26.95
N PRO A 442 4.25 -20.49 28.07
CA PRO A 442 2.95 -19.84 28.16
C PRO A 442 2.83 -18.59 27.28
N VAL A 443 3.94 -17.91 26.96
CA VAL A 443 3.94 -16.75 26.07
C VAL A 443 3.71 -17.22 24.63
N LEU A 444 4.36 -18.31 24.23
CA LEU A 444 4.20 -18.89 22.90
C LEU A 444 2.82 -19.52 22.72
N GLN A 445 2.25 -20.14 23.76
CA GLN A 445 0.85 -20.60 23.76
C GLN A 445 -0.15 -19.45 23.62
N SER A 446 0.15 -18.25 24.13
CA SER A 446 -0.73 -17.08 23.98
C SER A 446 -0.68 -16.47 22.57
N LEU A 447 0.35 -16.79 21.78
CA LEU A 447 0.53 -16.32 20.40
C LEU A 447 -0.15 -17.23 19.37
N MET A 448 -0.30 -18.53 19.68
CA MET A 448 -0.99 -19.54 18.85
C MET A 448 -2.51 -19.44 19.05
#